data_AF-A0A261KX05-F1
#
_entry.id   AF-A0A261KX05-F1
#
_cell.length_a   1.000
_cell.length_b   1.000
_cell.length_c   1.000
_cell.angle_alpha   90.00
_cell.angle_beta   90.00
_cell.angle_gamma   90.00
#
_symmetry.space_group_name_H-M   'P 1'
#
loop_
_entity.id
_entity.type
_entity.pdbx_description
1 polymer ?
#
loop_
_entity_poly.entity_id
_entity_poly.type
_entity_poly.pdbx_seq_one_letter_code
_entity_poly.pdbx_strand_id
1 'polypeptide(L)'
;MTRPKKFKKVGAAFKELYESKGFKSAYELSKESGLRKDYISKVVNGYVGNPGPEKIKQIAEAFAKKSGLSVDDEIAELTKLFANDGNSFNEEEQQRSLSENTPKNEAQVVQEKKSQLSDFVGRETAIAELENWQKKGAKIIAIYGLGGIGKTTLAEKYFERQKFDIFRLQIGSESQDIPSVEQWVKYLLKNKFQEEPDADFSMMLEQFKTKLKIL
;
A
#
# COMPACT_ATOMS: atom_id res chain seq x y z
N MET A 1 24.37 4.63 -4.85
CA MET A 1 23.05 5.22 -4.52
C MET A 1 22.43 5.78 -5.78
N THR A 2 21.35 5.20 -6.29
CA THR A 2 20.63 5.68 -7.47
C THR A 2 19.67 6.79 -7.08
N ARG A 3 19.72 7.93 -7.79
CA ARG A 3 18.86 9.10 -7.56
C ARG A 3 17.41 8.70 -7.85
N PRO A 4 16.42 8.98 -6.97
CA PRO A 4 15.03 8.63 -7.24
C PRO A 4 14.55 9.31 -8.52
N LYS A 5 13.87 8.53 -9.38
CA LYS A 5 13.32 8.99 -10.66
C LYS A 5 12.29 10.09 -10.36
N LYS A 6 12.50 11.29 -10.90
CA LYS A 6 11.60 12.44 -10.71
C LYS A 6 10.71 12.59 -11.95
N PHE A 7 9.39 12.50 -11.76
CA PHE A 7 8.35 12.81 -12.74
C PHE A 7 8.17 14.33 -12.83
N LYS A 8 9.24 15.03 -13.22
CA LYS A 8 9.27 16.51 -13.21
C LYS A 8 8.19 17.12 -14.11
N LYS A 9 7.88 16.47 -15.24
CA LYS A 9 6.86 16.94 -16.19
C LYS A 9 5.47 16.86 -15.57
N VAL A 10 5.06 15.69 -15.07
CA VAL A 10 3.81 15.52 -14.32
C VAL A 10 3.71 16.47 -13.12
N GLY A 11 4.80 16.65 -12.35
CA GLY A 11 4.79 17.57 -11.21
C GLY A 11 4.55 19.04 -11.60
N ALA A 12 5.17 19.48 -12.71
CA ALA A 12 4.95 20.81 -13.28
C ALA A 12 3.52 20.97 -13.84
N ALA A 13 3.03 19.98 -14.59
CA ALA A 13 1.67 20.00 -15.12
C ALA A 13 0.62 20.02 -14.00
N PHE A 14 0.84 19.24 -12.92
CA PHE A 14 -0.03 19.26 -11.76
C PHE A 14 -0.01 20.62 -11.05
N LYS A 15 1.14 21.29 -11.05
CA LYS A 15 1.27 22.64 -10.50
C LYS A 15 0.42 23.64 -11.27
N GLU A 16 0.56 23.65 -12.59
CA GLU A 16 -0.23 24.50 -13.49
C GLU A 16 -1.73 24.22 -13.34
N LEU A 17 -2.10 22.95 -13.20
CA LEU A 17 -3.49 22.54 -13.02
C LEU A 17 -4.09 23.09 -11.72
N TYR A 18 -3.45 22.94 -10.55
CA TYR A 18 -4.07 23.47 -9.33
C TYR A 18 -4.12 25.00 -9.33
N GLU A 19 -3.15 25.67 -9.97
CA GLU A 19 -3.13 27.13 -10.09
C GLU A 19 -4.27 27.62 -11.00
N SER A 20 -4.55 26.91 -12.10
CA SER A 20 -5.70 27.22 -12.98
C SER A 20 -7.05 26.98 -12.29
N LYS A 21 -7.10 26.05 -11.33
CA LYS A 21 -8.28 25.80 -10.46
C LYS A 21 -8.39 26.81 -9.30
N GLY A 22 -7.56 27.84 -9.27
CA GLY A 22 -7.66 28.96 -8.33
C GLY A 22 -6.97 28.73 -6.98
N PHE A 23 -6.12 27.72 -6.83
CA PHE A 23 -5.31 27.53 -5.63
C PHE A 23 -3.99 28.31 -5.75
N LYS A 24 -3.69 29.17 -4.77
CA LYS A 24 -2.48 30.02 -4.76
C LYS A 24 -1.24 29.27 -4.31
N SER A 25 -1.42 28.12 -3.66
CA SER A 25 -0.31 27.31 -3.17
C SER A 25 -0.71 25.85 -2.92
N ALA A 26 0.30 24.98 -2.92
CA ALA A 26 0.19 23.60 -2.44
C ALA A 26 -0.35 23.50 -1.00
N TYR A 27 -0.14 24.53 -0.17
CA TYR A 27 -0.66 24.56 1.20
C TYR A 27 -2.16 24.80 1.24
N GLU A 28 -2.66 25.70 0.41
CA GLU A 28 -4.10 25.96 0.28
C GLU A 28 -4.83 24.70 -0.21
N LEU A 29 -4.28 24.03 -1.23
CA LEU A 29 -4.81 22.76 -1.72
C LEU A 29 -4.78 21.68 -0.63
N SER A 30 -3.74 21.63 0.19
CA SER A 30 -3.64 20.64 1.28
C SER A 30 -4.74 20.81 2.33
N LYS A 31 -5.14 22.06 2.63
CA LYS A 31 -6.25 22.33 3.56
C LYS A 31 -7.58 21.87 2.99
N GLU A 32 -7.83 22.16 1.72
CA GLU A 32 -9.12 21.89 1.09
C GLU A 32 -9.34 20.40 0.78
N SER A 33 -8.27 19.69 0.40
CA SER A 33 -8.31 18.25 0.09
C SER A 33 -8.19 17.35 1.32
N GLY A 34 -7.90 17.89 2.51
CA GLY A 34 -7.59 17.10 3.70
C GLY A 34 -6.27 16.32 3.61
N LEU A 35 -5.49 16.51 2.54
CA LEU A 35 -4.19 15.89 2.36
C LEU A 35 -3.10 16.64 3.11
N ARG A 36 -2.07 15.93 3.55
CA ARG A 36 -0.94 16.58 4.23
C ARG A 36 -0.13 17.45 3.27
N LYS A 37 0.32 18.62 3.75
CA LYS A 37 1.15 19.58 2.98
C LYS A 37 2.37 18.94 2.33
N ASP A 38 3.02 18.01 3.04
CA ASP A 38 4.21 17.31 2.56
C ASP A 38 3.92 16.37 1.38
N TYR A 39 2.71 15.80 1.33
CA TYR A 39 2.26 14.98 0.22
C TYR A 39 2.05 15.81 -1.05
N ILE A 40 1.28 16.91 -0.96
CA ILE A 40 1.05 17.79 -2.12
C ILE A 40 2.38 18.34 -2.64
N SER A 41 3.29 18.74 -1.76
CA SER A 41 4.63 19.19 -2.14
C SER A 41 5.40 18.11 -2.92
N LYS A 42 5.24 16.82 -2.59
CA LYS A 42 5.89 15.73 -3.34
C LYS A 42 5.28 15.49 -4.71
N VAL A 43 3.97 15.66 -4.87
CA VAL A 43 3.30 15.60 -6.18
C VAL A 43 3.81 16.73 -7.07
N VAL A 44 3.79 17.98 -6.58
CA VAL A 44 4.28 19.17 -7.30
C VAL A 44 5.75 19.04 -7.70
N ASN A 45 6.59 18.48 -6.82
CA ASN A 45 8.01 18.26 -7.11
C ASN A 45 8.30 17.01 -7.97
N GLY A 46 7.26 16.27 -8.40
CA GLY A 46 7.40 15.09 -9.25
C GLY A 46 7.97 13.87 -8.55
N TYR A 47 7.93 13.80 -7.21
CA TYR A 47 8.28 12.59 -6.46
C TYR A 47 7.14 11.57 -6.42
N VAL A 48 5.93 11.98 -6.81
CA VAL A 48 4.76 11.12 -6.96
C VAL A 48 4.25 11.32 -8.38
N GLY A 49 4.45 10.31 -9.23
CA GLY A 49 4.01 10.32 -10.62
C GLY A 49 2.58 9.82 -10.82
N ASN A 50 2.05 9.02 -9.90
CA ASN A 50 0.68 8.51 -9.94
C ASN A 50 0.09 8.41 -8.52
N PRO A 51 -0.67 9.42 -8.06
CA PRO A 51 -1.45 9.34 -6.82
C PRO A 51 -2.45 8.16 -6.86
N GLY A 52 -2.64 7.47 -5.75
CA GLY A 52 -3.69 6.45 -5.66
C GLY A 52 -5.11 7.04 -5.80
N PRO A 53 -6.11 6.22 -6.16
CA PRO A 53 -7.46 6.68 -6.51
C PRO A 53 -8.13 7.49 -5.40
N GLU A 54 -7.99 7.10 -4.13
CA GLU A 54 -8.50 7.87 -2.98
C GLU A 54 -7.91 9.29 -2.90
N LYS A 55 -6.62 9.43 -3.24
CA LYS A 55 -5.95 10.74 -3.19
C LYS A 55 -6.32 11.58 -4.41
N ILE A 56 -6.52 10.95 -5.57
CA ILE A 56 -7.08 11.61 -6.75
C ILE A 56 -8.47 12.15 -6.40
N LYS A 57 -9.33 11.33 -5.78
CA LYS A 57 -10.66 11.73 -5.32
C LYS A 57 -10.61 12.91 -4.36
N GLN A 58 -9.76 12.88 -3.34
CA GLN A 58 -9.59 14.00 -2.41
C GLN A 58 -9.15 15.31 -3.08
N ILE A 59 -8.27 15.24 -4.08
CA ILE A 59 -7.84 16.41 -4.85
C ILE A 59 -8.99 16.88 -5.76
N ALA A 60 -9.70 15.94 -6.41
CA ALA A 60 -10.85 16.23 -7.27
C ALA A 60 -11.99 16.89 -6.49
N GLU A 61 -12.29 16.43 -5.28
CA GLU A 61 -13.27 17.05 -4.38
C GLU A 61 -12.88 18.50 -4.04
N ALA A 62 -11.60 18.74 -3.76
CA ALA A 62 -11.12 20.10 -3.52
C ALA A 62 -11.23 20.98 -4.78
N PHE A 63 -10.91 20.43 -5.94
CA PHE A 63 -11.04 21.15 -7.22
C PHE A 63 -12.50 21.48 -7.51
N ALA A 64 -13.39 20.50 -7.44
CA ALA A 64 -14.83 20.65 -7.66
C ALA A 64 -15.46 21.72 -6.75
N LYS A 65 -15.07 21.76 -5.47
CA LYS A 65 -15.54 22.80 -4.53
C LYS A 65 -15.17 24.22 -4.97
N LYS A 66 -14.07 24.38 -5.71
CA LYS A 66 -13.53 25.69 -6.09
C LYS A 66 -13.82 26.07 -7.53
N SER A 67 -13.85 25.10 -8.45
CA SER A 67 -14.17 25.26 -9.86
C SER A 67 -15.68 25.24 -10.12
N GLY A 68 -16.48 24.63 -9.23
CA GLY A 68 -17.92 24.42 -9.41
C GLY A 68 -18.26 23.29 -10.39
N LEU A 69 -17.28 22.49 -10.82
CA LEU A 69 -17.45 21.35 -11.72
C LEU A 69 -17.83 20.07 -10.96
N SER A 70 -18.27 19.03 -11.70
CA SER A 70 -18.52 17.71 -11.12
C SER A 70 -17.21 17.06 -10.65
N VAL A 71 -17.26 16.33 -9.53
CA VAL A 71 -16.12 15.57 -9.01
C VAL A 71 -15.62 14.55 -10.02
N ASP A 72 -16.53 13.93 -10.79
CA ASP A 72 -16.17 12.91 -11.79
C ASP A 72 -15.35 13.50 -12.95
N ASP A 73 -15.64 14.73 -13.36
CA ASP A 73 -14.90 15.43 -14.41
C ASP A 73 -13.47 15.75 -13.95
N GLU A 74 -13.33 16.19 -12.69
CA GLU A 74 -12.03 16.49 -12.07
C GLU A 74 -11.20 15.20 -11.87
N ILE A 75 -11.84 14.08 -11.53
CA ILE A 75 -11.18 12.76 -11.47
C ILE A 75 -10.65 12.36 -12.85
N ALA A 76 -11.45 12.52 -13.90
CA ALA A 76 -11.05 12.18 -15.27
C ALA A 76 -9.87 13.03 -15.74
N GLU A 77 -9.87 14.33 -15.44
CA GLU A 77 -8.78 15.25 -15.76
C GLU A 77 -7.47 14.88 -15.04
N LEU A 78 -7.56 14.63 -13.72
CA LEU A 78 -6.40 14.21 -12.93
C LEU A 78 -5.86 12.85 -13.39
N THR A 79 -6.74 11.89 -13.70
CA THR A 79 -6.34 10.57 -14.19
C THR A 79 -5.59 10.67 -15.52
N LYS A 80 -6.04 11.52 -16.44
CA LYS A 80 -5.34 11.79 -17.71
C LYS A 80 -3.97 12.44 -17.47
N LEU A 81 -3.88 13.39 -16.54
CA LEU A 81 -2.63 14.06 -16.20
C LEU A 81 -1.58 13.06 -15.70
N PHE A 82 -1.98 12.15 -14.82
CA PHE A 82 -1.07 11.15 -14.23
C PHE A 82 -0.82 9.92 -15.13
N ALA A 83 -1.63 9.71 -16.17
CA ALA A 83 -1.44 8.64 -17.16
C ALA A 83 -0.38 8.97 -18.24
N ASN A 84 -0.11 10.25 -18.52
CA ASN A 84 0.70 10.68 -19.67
C ASN A 84 2.23 10.54 -19.53
N ASP A 85 2.78 10.13 -18.39
CA ASP A 85 4.22 9.85 -18.21
C ASP A 85 4.50 8.32 -18.14
N GLY A 86 4.31 7.64 -19.27
CA GLY A 86 5.17 6.55 -19.76
C GLY A 86 5.42 5.34 -18.84
N ASN A 87 4.55 4.34 -19.01
CA ASN A 87 4.69 2.91 -18.75
C ASN A 87 6.12 2.38 -18.46
N SER A 88 6.22 1.61 -17.38
CA SER A 88 7.07 0.42 -17.33
C SER A 88 6.30 -0.64 -16.56
N PHE A 89 5.33 -1.30 -17.20
CA PHE A 89 5.20 -2.76 -17.27
C PHE A 89 3.99 -3.16 -18.13
N ASN A 90 4.19 -4.19 -18.94
CA ASN A 90 3.61 -4.36 -20.27
C ASN A 90 2.18 -4.94 -20.32
N GLU A 91 1.38 -4.36 -21.21
CA GLU A 91 0.22 -4.96 -21.87
C GLU A 91 0.71 -5.73 -23.12
N GLU A 92 0.97 -7.04 -23.02
CA GLU A 92 1.22 -7.88 -24.22
C GLU A 92 0.58 -9.29 -24.20
N GLU A 93 -0.35 -9.60 -23.28
CA GLU A 93 -1.04 -10.92 -23.27
C GLU A 93 -2.57 -10.84 -23.45
N GLN A 94 -3.07 -10.07 -24.43
CA GLN A 94 -4.51 -10.04 -24.75
C GLN A 94 -4.90 -10.34 -26.21
N GLN A 95 -4.06 -11.02 -27.00
CA GLN A 95 -4.49 -11.60 -28.28
C GLN A 95 -3.92 -13.00 -28.52
N ARG A 96 -4.59 -14.01 -27.96
CA ARG A 96 -4.67 -15.44 -28.35
C ARG A 96 -5.34 -16.12 -27.13
N SER A 97 -6.57 -16.62 -27.14
CA SER A 97 -7.42 -17.16 -28.20
C SER A 97 -8.85 -17.32 -27.64
N LEU A 98 -9.87 -16.79 -28.31
CA LEU A 98 -11.23 -17.33 -28.25
C LEU A 98 -11.44 -18.21 -29.50
N SER A 99 -11.61 -19.50 -29.28
CA SER A 99 -12.56 -20.38 -29.98
C SER A 99 -12.44 -21.74 -29.27
N GLU A 100 -13.22 -21.95 -28.21
CA GLU A 100 -14.50 -22.66 -28.29
C GLU A 100 -14.34 -24.12 -28.74
N ASN A 101 -14.45 -25.04 -27.77
CA ASN A 101 -15.52 -26.03 -27.78
C ASN A 101 -15.52 -26.83 -26.46
N THR A 102 -16.33 -26.37 -25.51
CA THR A 102 -16.96 -27.21 -24.47
C THR A 102 -18.10 -28.00 -25.14
N PRO A 103 -18.57 -29.18 -24.64
CA PRO A 103 -19.35 -29.20 -23.40
C PRO A 103 -19.33 -30.47 -22.52
N LYS A 104 -19.42 -30.22 -21.19
CA LYS A 104 -20.33 -30.83 -20.19
C LYS A 104 -20.10 -32.28 -19.72
N ASN A 105 -19.65 -32.44 -18.46
CA ASN A 105 -20.54 -32.71 -17.30
C ASN A 105 -19.70 -32.71 -15.99
N GLU A 106 -19.99 -31.77 -15.07
CA GLU A 106 -20.66 -32.01 -13.75
C GLU A 106 -19.68 -32.59 -12.70
N ALA A 107 -19.41 -32.03 -11.52
CA ALA A 107 -19.99 -30.97 -10.69
C ALA A 107 -18.88 -30.49 -9.72
N GLN A 108 -18.51 -29.20 -9.71
CA GLN A 108 -18.94 -28.20 -8.71
C GLN A 108 -18.61 -28.53 -7.25
N VAL A 109 -17.50 -27.95 -6.74
CA VAL A 109 -17.46 -26.91 -5.67
C VAL A 109 -16.11 -26.18 -5.75
N VAL A 110 -15.94 -25.26 -6.70
CA VAL A 110 -14.88 -24.23 -6.66
C VAL A 110 -15.50 -22.91 -7.08
N GLN A 111 -16.47 -22.46 -6.28
CA GLN A 111 -16.87 -21.06 -6.23
C GLN A 111 -16.90 -20.70 -4.77
N GLU A 112 -15.84 -20.04 -4.29
CA GLU A 112 -15.97 -18.78 -3.57
C GLU A 112 -14.59 -18.17 -3.29
N LYS A 113 -14.57 -16.84 -3.39
CA LYS A 113 -13.50 -15.92 -2.97
C LYS A 113 -12.30 -15.77 -3.89
N LYS A 114 -12.60 -15.31 -5.11
CA LYS A 114 -11.91 -14.16 -5.69
C LYS A 114 -12.27 -12.90 -4.86
N SER A 115 -11.80 -12.81 -3.61
CA SER A 115 -12.08 -11.66 -2.75
C SER A 115 -10.79 -10.94 -2.34
N GLN A 116 -10.72 -9.66 -2.72
CA GLN A 116 -9.88 -8.61 -2.13
C GLN A 116 -8.41 -8.46 -2.53
N LEU A 117 -8.07 -8.60 -3.81
CA LEU A 117 -6.79 -8.08 -4.33
C LEU A 117 -6.91 -7.14 -5.54
N SER A 118 -8.12 -6.81 -6.00
CA SER A 118 -8.34 -5.87 -7.12
C SER A 118 -7.95 -4.44 -6.81
N ASP A 119 -7.77 -4.08 -5.53
CA ASP A 119 -7.67 -2.67 -5.10
C ASP A 119 -6.23 -2.27 -4.76
N PHE A 120 -5.25 -3.15 -5.00
CA PHE A 120 -3.83 -2.91 -4.70
C PHE A 120 -2.97 -2.85 -5.97
N VAL A 121 -3.34 -1.93 -6.86
CA VAL A 121 -2.70 -1.73 -8.18
C VAL A 121 -1.56 -0.69 -8.07
N GLY A 122 -0.47 -0.87 -8.80
CA GLY A 122 0.64 0.09 -8.89
C GLY A 122 1.74 -0.09 -7.83
N ARG A 123 1.84 -1.29 -7.23
CA ARG A 123 2.83 -1.65 -6.20
C ARG A 123 3.65 -2.89 -6.54
N GLU A 124 3.61 -3.29 -7.80
CA GLU A 124 4.27 -4.47 -8.35
C GLU A 124 5.78 -4.38 -8.14
N THR A 125 6.38 -3.21 -8.38
CA THR A 125 7.81 -2.98 -8.14
C THR A 125 8.19 -3.15 -6.67
N ALA A 126 7.37 -2.61 -5.74
CA ALA A 126 7.63 -2.73 -4.31
C ALA A 126 7.49 -4.19 -3.84
N ILE A 127 6.51 -4.92 -4.36
CA ILE A 127 6.35 -6.36 -4.10
C ILE A 127 7.56 -7.13 -4.65
N ALA A 128 8.01 -6.84 -5.87
CA ALA A 128 9.17 -7.49 -6.46
C ALA A 128 10.46 -7.23 -5.67
N GLU A 129 10.64 -6.02 -5.12
CA GLU A 129 11.74 -5.69 -4.21
C GLU A 129 11.68 -6.52 -2.92
N LEU A 130 10.50 -6.64 -2.30
CA LEU A 130 10.29 -7.48 -1.13
C LEU A 130 10.60 -8.96 -1.43
N GLU A 131 10.12 -9.49 -2.55
CA GLU A 131 10.43 -10.86 -3.00
C GLU A 131 11.93 -11.06 -3.23
N ASN A 132 12.63 -10.09 -3.84
CA ASN A 132 14.06 -10.18 -4.07
C ASN A 132 14.85 -10.18 -2.75
N TRP A 133 14.47 -9.35 -1.78
CA TRP A 133 15.11 -9.33 -0.46
C TRP A 133 14.84 -10.62 0.32
N GLN A 134 13.62 -11.15 0.25
CA GLN A 134 13.28 -12.44 0.85
C GLN A 134 14.12 -13.56 0.24
N LYS A 135 14.24 -13.62 -1.10
CA LYS A 135 15.07 -14.62 -1.81
C LYS A 135 16.55 -14.52 -1.45
N LYS A 136 17.03 -13.31 -1.14
CA LYS A 136 18.39 -13.06 -0.63
C LYS A 136 18.56 -13.38 0.86
N GLY A 137 17.51 -13.88 1.53
CA GLY A 137 17.56 -14.29 2.94
C GLY A 137 17.42 -13.13 3.93
N ALA A 138 16.93 -11.96 3.50
CA ALA A 138 16.68 -10.85 4.42
C ALA A 138 15.69 -11.27 5.52
N LYS A 139 16.09 -11.08 6.79
CA LYS A 139 15.26 -11.42 7.96
C LYS A 139 14.46 -10.24 8.48
N ILE A 140 14.95 -9.03 8.25
CA ILE A 140 14.31 -7.78 8.67
C ILE A 140 14.25 -6.87 7.45
N ILE A 141 13.04 -6.41 7.13
CA ILE A 141 12.81 -5.46 6.04
C ILE A 141 12.04 -4.28 6.61
N ALA A 142 12.63 -3.08 6.49
CA ALA A 142 11.99 -1.85 6.94
C ALA A 142 11.22 -1.20 5.78
N ILE A 143 9.90 -1.04 5.94
CA ILE A 143 9.06 -0.29 5.00
C ILE A 143 8.79 1.10 5.59
N TYR A 144 9.50 2.11 5.08
CA TYR A 144 9.40 3.48 5.55
C TYR A 144 8.74 4.40 4.52
N GLY A 145 8.25 5.54 4.98
CA GLY A 145 7.59 6.52 4.12
C GLY A 145 6.48 7.27 4.84
N LEU A 146 5.86 8.18 4.11
CA LEU A 146 4.84 9.07 4.62
C LEU A 146 3.59 8.35 5.15
N GLY A 147 2.86 9.01 6.05
CA GLY A 147 1.54 8.54 6.48
C GLY A 147 0.58 8.40 5.28
N GLY A 148 -0.32 7.43 5.32
CA GLY A 148 -1.32 7.23 4.27
C GLY A 148 -0.77 6.83 2.89
N ILE A 149 0.50 6.38 2.81
CA ILE A 149 1.07 5.84 1.56
C ILE A 149 0.87 4.32 1.43
N GLY A 150 0.09 3.71 2.32
CA GLY A 150 -0.21 2.27 2.25
C GLY A 150 0.97 1.35 2.59
N LYS A 151 1.87 1.75 3.50
CA LYS A 151 3.00 0.90 3.94
C LYS A 151 2.52 -0.35 4.65
N THR A 152 1.62 -0.16 5.62
CA THR A 152 1.00 -1.25 6.36
C THR A 152 0.21 -2.13 5.39
N THR A 153 -0.57 -1.53 4.50
CA THR A 153 -1.30 -2.25 3.44
C THR A 153 -0.37 -3.05 2.53
N LEU A 154 0.79 -2.49 2.12
CA LEU A 154 1.79 -3.21 1.32
C LEU A 154 2.34 -4.43 2.07
N ALA A 155 2.71 -4.26 3.34
CA ALA A 155 3.18 -5.38 4.16
C ALA A 155 2.11 -6.46 4.25
N GLU A 156 0.87 -6.09 4.61
CA GLU A 156 -0.25 -7.02 4.76
C GLU A 156 -0.54 -7.78 3.47
N LYS A 157 -0.67 -7.08 2.33
CA LYS A 157 -0.90 -7.70 1.02
C LYS A 157 0.25 -8.61 0.60
N TYR A 158 1.48 -8.24 0.93
CA TYR A 158 2.64 -9.08 0.67
C TYR A 158 2.59 -10.37 1.50
N PHE A 159 2.35 -10.28 2.81
CA PHE A 159 2.24 -11.45 3.69
C PHE A 159 1.08 -12.37 3.29
N GLU A 160 -0.10 -11.80 2.97
CA GLU A 160 -1.26 -12.54 2.44
C GLU A 160 -0.89 -13.34 1.18
N ARG A 161 -0.17 -12.71 0.24
CA ARG A 161 0.29 -13.35 -1.00
C ARG A 161 1.29 -14.48 -0.75
N GLN A 162 2.20 -14.31 0.22
CA GLN A 162 3.16 -15.36 0.58
C GLN A 162 2.54 -16.47 1.45
N LYS A 163 1.28 -16.32 1.87
CA LYS A 163 0.60 -17.24 2.79
C LYS A 163 1.36 -17.46 4.10
N PHE A 164 2.01 -16.41 4.59
CA PHE A 164 2.69 -16.46 5.87
C PHE A 164 1.71 -16.24 7.02
N ASP A 165 1.95 -16.90 8.14
CA ASP A 165 1.29 -16.54 9.39
C ASP A 165 1.76 -15.17 9.87
N ILE A 166 0.79 -14.29 10.13
CA ILE A 166 1.05 -12.89 10.44
C ILE A 166 0.91 -12.66 11.94
N PHE A 167 2.01 -12.25 12.58
CA PHE A 167 2.01 -11.65 13.91
C PHE A 167 2.11 -10.13 13.77
N ARG A 168 1.05 -9.42 14.15
CA ARG A 168 1.04 -7.96 14.16
C ARG A 168 1.46 -7.44 15.52
N LEU A 169 2.50 -6.63 15.52
CA LEU A 169 2.95 -5.89 16.71
C LEU A 169 2.68 -4.40 16.45
N GLN A 170 1.72 -3.84 17.18
CA GLN A 170 1.50 -2.40 17.22
C GLN A 170 2.30 -1.83 18.38
N ILE A 171 3.26 -0.97 18.06
CA ILE A 171 4.17 -0.38 19.05
C ILE A 171 3.88 1.12 19.11
N GLY A 172 3.77 1.66 20.33
CA GLY A 172 3.61 3.10 20.54
C GLY A 172 4.79 3.89 19.97
N SER A 173 4.53 5.13 19.56
CA SER A 173 5.58 6.03 19.06
C SER A 173 6.46 6.61 20.17
N GLU A 174 6.01 6.55 21.42
CA GLU A 174 6.70 7.05 22.61
C GLU A 174 7.31 5.89 23.39
N SER A 175 8.51 6.06 23.93
CA SER A 175 9.25 4.99 24.60
C SER A 175 8.52 4.40 25.81
N GLN A 176 7.68 5.20 26.47
CA GLN A 176 6.86 4.77 27.61
C GLN A 176 5.72 3.81 27.22
N ASP A 177 5.30 3.83 25.95
CA ASP A 177 4.21 3.01 25.43
C ASP A 177 4.75 1.76 24.70
N ILE A 178 6.05 1.48 24.81
CA ILE A 178 6.67 0.28 24.22
C ILE A 178 6.66 -0.82 25.30
N PRO A 179 5.84 -1.88 25.13
CA PRO A 179 5.85 -2.99 26.08
C PRO A 179 7.19 -3.72 26.03
N SER A 180 7.61 -4.28 27.16
CA SER A 180 8.83 -5.10 27.18
C SER A 180 8.66 -6.34 26.28
N VAL A 181 9.79 -6.85 25.77
CA VAL A 181 9.77 -8.08 24.95
C VAL A 181 9.12 -9.24 25.71
N GLU A 182 9.39 -9.35 27.01
CA GLU A 182 8.78 -10.35 27.88
C GLU A 182 7.25 -10.22 27.93
N GLN A 183 6.73 -9.01 28.12
CA GLN A 183 5.29 -8.77 28.13
C GLN A 183 4.65 -9.15 26.79
N TRP A 184 5.33 -8.89 25.68
CA TRP A 184 4.87 -9.29 24.34
C TRP A 184 4.83 -10.80 24.15
N VAL A 185 5.90 -11.51 24.54
CA VAL A 185 5.94 -12.97 24.43
C VAL A 185 4.84 -13.60 25.30
N LYS A 186 4.64 -13.12 26.53
CA LYS A 186 3.52 -13.51 27.39
C LYS A 186 2.17 -13.31 26.71
N TYR A 187 1.96 -12.13 26.12
CA TYR A 187 0.73 -11.81 25.41
C TYR A 187 0.48 -12.75 24.22
N LEU A 188 1.50 -13.06 23.42
CA LEU A 188 1.37 -13.94 22.26
C LEU A 188 1.10 -15.39 22.67
N LEU A 189 1.81 -15.91 23.67
CA LEU A 189 1.56 -17.26 24.19
C LEU A 189 0.12 -17.42 24.68
N LYS A 190 -0.38 -16.49 25.50
CA LYS A 190 -1.75 -16.54 26.02
C LYS A 190 -2.81 -16.39 24.93
N ASN A 191 -2.70 -15.34 24.11
CA ASN A 191 -3.81 -14.94 23.24
C ASN A 191 -3.78 -15.61 21.87
N LYS A 192 -2.60 -15.93 21.34
CA LYS A 192 -2.45 -16.57 20.03
C LYS A 192 -2.31 -18.08 20.12
N PHE A 193 -1.52 -18.58 21.07
CA PHE A 193 -1.25 -20.00 21.21
C PHE A 193 -2.08 -20.71 22.29
N GLN A 194 -2.88 -19.96 23.06
CA GLN A 194 -3.69 -20.47 24.18
C GLN A 194 -2.84 -21.26 25.19
N GLU A 195 -1.62 -20.79 25.43
CA GLU A 195 -0.66 -21.41 26.33
C GLU A 195 -0.39 -20.52 27.53
N GLU A 196 -0.29 -21.12 28.71
CA GLU A 196 0.14 -20.41 29.91
C GLU A 196 1.67 -20.20 29.88
N PRO A 197 2.15 -18.95 29.88
CA PRO A 197 3.55 -18.62 29.75
C PRO A 197 4.28 -18.92 31.05
N ASP A 198 5.47 -19.50 30.93
CA ASP A 198 6.35 -19.75 32.05
C ASP A 198 6.74 -18.45 32.79
N ALA A 199 6.99 -18.58 34.09
CA ALA A 199 7.46 -17.47 34.91
C ALA A 199 8.90 -17.07 34.56
N ASP A 200 9.75 -18.04 34.19
CA ASP A 200 11.10 -17.81 33.70
C ASP A 200 11.09 -17.40 32.22
N PHE A 201 11.72 -16.27 31.90
CA PHE A 201 11.71 -15.73 30.55
C PHE A 201 12.45 -16.62 29.55
N SER A 202 13.50 -17.33 29.96
CA SER A 202 14.26 -18.22 29.06
C SER A 202 13.42 -19.42 28.67
N MET A 203 12.72 -20.03 29.64
CA MET A 203 11.79 -21.12 29.39
C MET A 203 10.63 -20.66 28.49
N MET A 204 10.08 -19.48 28.76
CA MET A 204 9.01 -18.90 27.94
C MET A 204 9.42 -18.63 26.49
N LEU A 205 10.67 -18.21 26.24
CA LEU A 205 11.19 -18.08 24.88
C LEU A 205 11.28 -19.43 24.16
N GLU A 206 11.66 -20.50 24.86
CA GLU A 206 11.67 -21.85 24.29
C GLU A 206 10.25 -22.38 24.05
N GLN A 207 9.28 -22.08 24.93
CA GLN A 207 7.85 -22.33 24.67
C GLN A 207 7.41 -21.65 23.38
N PHE A 208 7.65 -20.33 23.27
CA PHE A 208 7.27 -19.53 22.11
C PHE A 208 7.91 -20.05 20.81
N LYS A 209 9.21 -20.34 20.84
CA LYS A 209 9.95 -20.90 19.70
C LYS A 209 9.43 -22.27 19.29
N THR A 210 9.02 -23.10 20.25
CA THR A 210 8.40 -24.41 19.96
C THR A 210 7.08 -24.22 19.22
N LYS A 211 6.24 -23.28 19.66
CA LYS A 211 4.98 -22.98 18.96
C LYS A 211 5.18 -22.41 17.57
N LEU A 212 6.19 -21.56 17.37
CA LEU A 212 6.52 -21.02 16.04
C LEU A 212 6.98 -22.08 15.03
N LYS A 213 7.51 -23.22 15.48
CA LYS A 213 7.94 -24.33 14.60
C LYS A 213 6.80 -25.25 14.18
N ILE A 214 5.64 -25.13 14.82
CA ILE A 214 4.46 -25.97 14.57
C ILE A 214 3.52 -25.30 13.55
N LEU A 215 3.77 -24.01 13.24
CA LEU A 215 3.17 -23.25 12.15
C LEU A 215 3.89 -23.54 10.83
#